data_AF-A0A0G1QXC9-F1
#
_entry.id   AF-A0A0G1QXC9-F1
#
_cell.length_a   1.000
_cell.length_b   1.000
_cell.length_c   1.000
_cell.angle_alpha   90.00
_cell.angle_beta   90.00
_cell.angle_gamma   90.00
#
_symmetry.space_group_name_H-M   'P 1'
#
loop_
_entity.id
_entity.type
_entity.pdbx_description
1 polymer ?
#
loop_
_entity_poly.entity_id
_entity_poly.type
_entity_poly.pdbx_seq_one_letter_code
_entity_poly.pdbx_strand_id
1 'polypeptide(L)'
;MNKVILKKDTWLPIAVLVIAAGFIYFFNLNNQLFWDDTDWIINNVFVHNISWENIKFWFSHDVLAGVGLQSNYYRPFLFLTFALNYIVAGIQPLFWHLTSNFIHIANAILVFFLLRGLELGISKSQK
;
A
#
# COMPACT_ATOMS: atom_id res chain seq x y z
N MET A 1 -24.79 -9.58 4.00
CA MET A 1 -23.61 -9.21 4.82
C MET A 1 -23.05 -10.47 5.45
N ASN A 2 -21.79 -10.82 5.16
CA ASN A 2 -21.17 -12.07 5.63
C ASN A 2 -21.17 -12.15 7.16
N LYS A 3 -21.77 -13.21 7.73
CA LYS A 3 -21.87 -13.47 9.18
C LYS A 3 -20.49 -13.59 9.88
N VAL A 4 -19.40 -13.66 9.11
CA VAL A 4 -18.02 -13.75 9.58
C VAL A 4 -17.55 -12.46 10.27
N ILE A 5 -17.94 -11.28 9.78
CA ILE A 5 -17.47 -9.98 10.30
C ILE A 5 -18.09 -9.66 11.67
N LEU A 6 -19.31 -10.16 11.93
CA LEU A 6 -20.11 -9.80 13.09
C LEU A 6 -19.82 -10.63 14.35
N LYS A 7 -18.96 -11.65 14.28
CA LYS A 7 -18.63 -12.46 15.47
C LYS A 7 -17.66 -11.71 16.39
N LYS A 8 -17.90 -11.79 17.71
CA LYS A 8 -17.10 -11.09 18.74
C LYS A 8 -15.62 -11.52 18.76
N ASP A 9 -15.33 -12.76 18.35
CA ASP A 9 -13.98 -13.33 18.21
C ASP A 9 -13.17 -12.73 17.04
N THR A 10 -13.80 -11.94 16.17
CA THR A 10 -13.16 -11.27 15.02
C THR A 10 -12.38 -10.01 15.42
N TRP A 11 -12.94 -9.24 16.35
CA TRP A 11 -12.51 -7.87 16.58
C TRP A 11 -11.21 -7.78 17.38
N LEU A 12 -10.97 -8.72 18.29
CA LEU A 12 -9.73 -8.77 19.07
C LEU A 12 -8.50 -9.03 18.17
N PRO A 13 -8.47 -10.05 17.29
CA PRO A 13 -7.38 -10.22 16.33
C PRO A 13 -7.15 -9.01 15.43
N ILE A 14 -8.22 -8.38 14.92
CA ILE A 14 -8.10 -7.17 14.10
C ILE A 14 -7.48 -6.02 14.90
N ALA A 15 -7.93 -5.79 16.13
CA ALA A 15 -7.37 -4.75 16.99
C ALA A 15 -5.88 -5.00 17.28
N VAL A 16 -5.50 -6.26 17.56
CA VAL A 16 -4.11 -6.65 17.75
C VAL A 16 -3.27 -6.36 16.49
N LEU A 17 -3.76 -6.73 15.30
CA LEU A 17 -3.07 -6.45 14.03
C LEU A 17 -2.87 -4.95 13.82
N VAL A 18 -3.92 -4.14 14.02
CA VAL A 18 -3.86 -2.69 13.85
C VAL A 18 -2.87 -2.05 14.83
N ILE A 19 -2.94 -2.41 16.12
CA ILE A 19 -2.07 -1.85 17.16
C ILE A 19 -0.61 -2.27 16.93
N ALA A 20 -0.37 -3.56 16.69
CA ALA A 20 0.98 -4.09 16.52
C ALA A 20 1.65 -3.50 15.26
N ALA A 21 0.96 -3.54 14.12
CA ALA A 21 1.48 -2.96 12.89
C ALA A 21 1.61 -1.44 12.99
N GLY A 22 0.61 -0.76 13.57
CA GLY A 22 0.68 0.69 13.82
C GLY A 22 1.88 1.08 14.68
N PHE A 23 2.17 0.34 15.75
CA PHE A 23 3.34 0.56 16.58
C PHE A 23 4.65 0.31 15.83
N ILE A 24 4.76 -0.80 15.09
CA ILE A 24 5.97 -1.14 14.32
C ILE A 24 6.27 -0.06 13.27
N TYR A 25 5.24 0.38 12.55
CA TYR A 25 5.42 1.37 11.49
C TYR A 25 5.43 2.82 11.99
N PHE A 26 5.01 3.10 13.22
CA PHE A 26 5.04 4.47 13.78
C PHE A 26 6.41 5.14 13.65
N PHE A 27 7.49 4.36 13.80
CA PHE A 27 8.86 4.86 13.71
C PHE A 27 9.26 5.31 12.29
N ASN A 28 8.57 4.87 11.23
CA ASN A 28 8.89 5.28 9.87
C ASN A 28 8.31 6.66 9.49
N LEU A 29 7.35 7.18 10.25
CA LEU A 29 6.56 8.36 9.86
C LEU A 29 7.40 9.63 9.73
N ASN A 30 8.54 9.70 10.43
CA ASN A 30 9.44 10.85 10.42
C ASN A 30 10.62 10.69 9.45
N ASN A 31 10.68 9.59 8.70
CA ASN A 31 11.76 9.37 7.73
C ASN A 31 11.50 10.16 6.45
N GLN A 32 12.59 10.60 5.81
CA GLN A 32 12.54 11.26 4.51
C GLN A 32 12.23 10.24 3.40
N LEU A 33 11.75 10.76 2.26
CA LEU A 33 11.79 10.00 1.01
C LEU A 33 13.25 9.79 0.60
N PHE A 34 13.62 8.58 0.22
CA PHE A 34 15.02 8.17 0.05
C PHE A 34 15.19 7.07 -0.99
N TRP A 35 16.40 6.98 -1.58
CA TRP A 35 16.74 6.03 -2.65
C TRP A 35 15.77 6.14 -3.82
N ASP A 36 15.05 5.06 -4.13
CA ASP A 36 14.19 4.91 -5.29
C ASP A 36 13.06 5.95 -5.30
N ASP A 37 12.67 6.51 -4.15
CA ASP A 37 11.67 7.59 -4.09
C ASP A 37 12.10 8.82 -4.91
N THR A 38 13.41 9.08 -4.98
CA THR A 38 13.96 10.20 -5.75
C THR A 38 13.64 10.03 -7.23
N ASP A 39 13.90 8.85 -7.76
CA ASP A 39 13.72 8.58 -9.19
C ASP A 39 12.28 8.22 -9.54
N TRP A 40 11.55 7.54 -8.67
CA TRP A 40 10.22 7.02 -8.98
C TRP A 40 9.11 8.02 -8.66
N ILE A 41 9.36 8.98 -7.76
CA ILE A 41 8.37 9.94 -7.27
C ILE A 41 8.82 11.37 -7.55
N ILE A 42 9.98 11.78 -7.02
CA ILE A 42 10.38 13.20 -7.03
C ILE A 42 10.71 13.66 -8.45
N ASN A 43 11.55 12.91 -9.16
CA ASN A 43 12.02 13.25 -10.50
C ASN A 43 11.11 12.72 -11.62
N ASN A 44 10.22 11.76 -11.33
CA ASN A 44 9.32 11.19 -12.33
C ASN A 44 8.04 12.03 -12.49
N VAL A 45 8.07 12.94 -13.45
CA VAL A 45 6.94 13.84 -13.75
C VAL A 45 5.65 13.10 -14.14
N PHE A 46 5.75 11.84 -14.60
CA PHE A 46 4.59 11.04 -15.00
C PHE A 46 3.73 10.59 -13.82
N VAL A 47 4.18 10.79 -12.57
CA VAL A 47 3.37 10.56 -11.36
C VAL A 47 2.91 11.85 -10.69
N HIS A 48 3.14 13.03 -11.26
CA HIS A 48 2.74 14.29 -10.60
C HIS A 48 1.30 14.71 -10.90
N ASN A 49 0.67 14.12 -11.91
CA ASN A 49 -0.73 14.32 -12.23
C ASN A 49 -1.34 13.09 -12.93
N ILE A 50 -2.67 13.09 -13.03
CA ILE A 50 -3.42 12.09 -13.80
C ILE A 50 -3.88 12.74 -15.09
N SER A 51 -3.30 12.31 -16.21
CA SER A 51 -3.67 12.70 -17.56
C SER A 51 -3.74 11.45 -18.44
N TRP A 52 -4.43 11.53 -19.59
CA TRP A 52 -4.47 10.41 -20.53
C TRP A 52 -3.09 10.04 -21.08
N GLU A 53 -2.20 11.03 -21.22
CA GLU A 53 -0.81 10.82 -21.64
C GLU A 53 -0.01 10.05 -20.57
N ASN A 54 -0.14 10.44 -19.30
CA ASN A 54 0.50 9.73 -18.20
C ASN A 54 -0.04 8.30 -18.05
N ILE A 55 -1.36 8.10 -18.18
CA ILE A 55 -1.95 6.76 -18.13
C ILE A 55 -1.36 5.88 -19.25
N LYS A 56 -1.25 6.38 -20.48
CA LYS A 56 -0.59 5.64 -21.56
C LYS A 56 0.86 5.31 -21.21
N PHE A 57 1.59 6.27 -20.65
CA PHE A 57 2.98 6.09 -20.22
C PHE A 57 3.08 4.94 -19.21
N TRP A 58 2.22 4.92 -18.18
CA TRP A 58 2.24 3.90 -17.13
C TRP A 58 2.08 2.47 -17.65
N PHE A 59 1.29 2.29 -18.72
CA PHE A 59 1.03 0.98 -19.33
C PHE A 59 1.98 0.61 -20.48
N SER A 60 2.99 1.44 -20.76
CA SER A 60 3.94 1.21 -21.86
C SER A 60 5.40 1.29 -21.45
N HIS A 61 5.71 1.79 -20.25
CA HIS A 61 7.08 2.04 -19.78
C HIS A 61 7.34 1.43 -18.41
N ASP A 62 8.62 1.15 -18.13
CA ASP A 62 9.09 0.74 -16.81
C ASP A 62 9.16 1.92 -15.82
N VAL A 63 9.39 1.63 -14.54
CA VAL A 63 9.39 2.64 -13.47
C VAL A 63 10.46 3.72 -13.60
N LEU A 64 11.58 3.43 -14.29
CA LEU A 64 12.73 4.32 -14.42
C LEU A 64 12.72 5.13 -15.73
N ALA A 65 11.89 4.76 -16.69
CA ALA A 65 11.77 5.48 -17.96
C ALA A 65 11.46 6.97 -17.79
N GLY A 66 10.73 7.35 -16.72
CA GLY A 66 10.37 8.74 -16.43
C GLY A 66 11.57 9.64 -16.10
N VAL A 67 12.70 9.06 -15.73
CA VAL A 67 13.97 9.75 -15.47
C VAL A 67 15.04 9.45 -16.54
N GLY A 68 14.64 8.85 -17.67
CA GLY A 68 15.53 8.54 -18.78
C GLY A 68 16.46 7.34 -18.55
N LEU A 69 16.18 6.53 -17.54
CA LEU A 69 16.89 5.29 -17.24
C LEU A 69 16.11 4.08 -17.76
N GLN A 70 16.80 2.95 -17.94
CA GLN A 70 16.19 1.70 -18.40
C GLN A 70 16.08 0.70 -17.25
N SER A 71 14.94 0.03 -17.16
CA SER A 71 14.70 -1.07 -16.24
C SER A 71 13.84 -2.15 -16.88
N ASN A 72 13.86 -3.35 -16.31
CA ASN A 72 12.88 -4.40 -16.63
C ASN A 72 11.67 -4.37 -15.67
N TYR A 73 11.57 -3.34 -14.82
CA TYR A 73 10.58 -3.28 -13.75
C TYR A 73 9.31 -2.55 -14.19
N TYR A 74 8.38 -3.30 -14.78
CA TYR A 74 7.10 -2.80 -15.27
C TYR A 74 6.00 -2.88 -14.20
N ARG A 75 5.49 -1.72 -13.75
CA ARG A 75 4.48 -1.61 -12.67
C ARG A 75 3.43 -0.50 -12.92
N PRO A 76 2.48 -0.71 -13.85
CA PRO A 76 1.50 0.33 -14.21
C PRO A 76 0.65 0.80 -13.03
N PHE A 77 0.23 -0.12 -12.16
CA PHE A 77 -0.60 0.23 -11.00
C PHE A 77 0.18 0.94 -9.89
N LEU A 78 1.51 0.78 -9.83
CA LEU A 78 2.34 1.53 -8.89
C LEU A 78 2.29 3.02 -9.22
N PHE A 79 2.42 3.38 -10.50
CA PHE A 79 2.31 4.76 -10.95
C PHE A 79 0.95 5.37 -10.64
N LEU A 80 -0.15 4.61 -10.77
CA LEU A 80 -1.47 5.09 -10.39
C LEU A 80 -1.54 5.43 -8.89
N THR A 81 -1.03 4.54 -8.02
CA THR A 81 -0.98 4.80 -6.58
C THR A 81 -0.10 6.02 -6.26
N PHE A 82 1.04 6.16 -6.93
CA PHE A 82 1.93 7.31 -6.76
C PHE A 82 1.27 8.60 -7.21
N ALA A 83 0.60 8.61 -8.36
CA ALA A 83 -0.11 9.78 -8.87
C ALA A 83 -1.24 10.23 -7.94
N LEU A 84 -2.04 9.29 -7.43
CA LEU A 84 -3.08 9.61 -6.46
C LEU A 84 -2.49 10.20 -5.17
N ASN A 85 -1.39 9.62 -4.66
CA ASN A 85 -0.78 10.08 -3.43
C ASN A 85 -0.09 11.44 -3.61
N TYR A 86 0.59 11.66 -4.75
CA TYR A 86 1.23 12.92 -5.09
C TYR A 86 0.22 14.06 -5.25
N ILE A 87 -0.94 13.82 -5.88
CA ILE A 87 -1.99 14.83 -6.00
C ILE A 87 -2.49 15.30 -4.64
N VAL A 88 -2.55 14.40 -3.65
CA VAL A 88 -3.05 14.71 -2.31
C VAL A 88 -1.98 15.36 -1.43
N ALA A 89 -0.73 14.88 -1.50
CA ALA A 89 0.30 15.22 -0.52
C ALA A 89 1.61 15.79 -1.10
N GLY A 90 1.74 15.86 -2.43
CA GLY A 90 3.00 16.19 -3.11
C GLY A 90 4.12 15.27 -2.64
N ILE A 91 5.26 15.84 -2.24
CA ILE A 91 6.44 15.11 -1.75
C ILE A 91 6.54 15.04 -0.21
N GLN A 92 5.46 15.31 0.52
CA GLN A 92 5.48 15.32 1.99
C GLN A 92 5.60 13.89 2.56
N PRO A 93 6.76 13.47 3.12
CA PRO A 93 7.04 12.06 3.43
C PRO A 93 6.02 11.40 4.37
N LEU A 94 5.52 12.16 5.34
CA LEU A 94 4.53 11.70 6.32
C LEU A 94 3.33 11.02 5.64
N PHE A 95 2.76 11.64 4.61
CA PHE A 95 1.58 11.10 3.92
C PHE A 95 1.90 9.88 3.06
N TRP A 96 3.10 9.81 2.50
CA TRP A 96 3.59 8.61 1.80
C TRP A 96 3.68 7.41 2.74
N HIS A 97 4.27 7.61 3.91
CA HIS A 97 4.37 6.57 4.93
C HIS A 97 3.00 6.18 5.49
N LEU A 98 2.12 7.15 5.77
CA LEU A 98 0.76 6.86 6.22
C LEU A 98 -0.03 6.03 5.21
N THR A 99 0.01 6.38 3.92
CA THR A 99 -0.64 5.63 2.85
C THR A 99 -0.08 4.20 2.75
N SER A 100 1.24 4.03 2.78
CA SER A 100 1.89 2.71 2.75
C SER A 100 1.50 1.86 3.97
N ASN A 101 1.60 2.43 5.17
CA ASN A 101 1.27 1.79 6.43
C ASN A 101 -0.21 1.36 6.46
N PHE A 102 -1.12 2.22 5.99
CA PHE A 102 -2.54 1.91 5.88
C PHE A 102 -2.78 0.70 4.97
N ILE A 103 -2.16 0.68 3.79
CA ILE A 103 -2.28 -0.43 2.83
C ILE A 103 -1.73 -1.73 3.45
N HIS A 104 -0.63 -1.68 4.19
CA HIS A 104 -0.05 -2.85 4.86
C HIS A 104 -0.98 -3.41 5.94
N ILE A 105 -1.55 -2.53 6.78
CA ILE A 105 -2.52 -2.92 7.81
C ILE A 105 -3.78 -3.51 7.19
N ALA A 106 -4.32 -2.86 6.15
CA ALA A 106 -5.49 -3.35 5.42
C ALA A 106 -5.23 -4.73 4.82
N ASN A 107 -4.08 -4.94 4.19
CA ASN A 107 -3.69 -6.25 3.64
C ASN A 107 -3.55 -7.32 4.72
N ALA A 108 -2.96 -7.01 5.89
CA ALA A 108 -2.88 -7.95 7.00
C ALA A 108 -4.28 -8.39 7.49
N ILE A 109 -5.23 -7.46 7.56
CA ILE A 109 -6.63 -7.75 7.91
C ILE A 109 -7.29 -8.62 6.83
N LEU A 110 -7.05 -8.35 5.54
CA LEU A 110 -7.56 -9.17 4.45
C LEU A 110 -7.00 -10.60 4.49
N VAL A 111 -5.71 -10.75 4.77
CA VAL A 111 -5.07 -12.07 4.96
C VAL A 111 -5.68 -12.80 6.14
N PHE A 112 -5.93 -12.13 7.26
CA PHE A 112 -6.66 -12.72 8.40
C PHE A 112 -8.04 -13.24 7.98
N PHE A 113 -8.81 -12.45 7.22
CA PHE A 113 -10.11 -12.90 6.72
C PHE A 113 -10.00 -14.07 5.75
N LEU A 114 -8.98 -14.08 4.89
CA LEU A 114 -8.71 -15.19 3.97
C LEU A 114 -8.41 -16.48 4.74
N LEU A 115 -7.47 -16.44 5.69
CA LEU A 115 -7.09 -17.59 6.51
C LEU A 115 -8.28 -18.14 7.30
N ARG A 116 -9.09 -17.24 7.87
CA ARG A 116 -10.34 -17.60 8.55
C ARG A 116 -11.35 -18.25 7.62
N GLY A 117 -11.48 -17.75 6.39
CA GLY A 117 -12.35 -18.33 5.36
C GLY A 117 -11.92 -19.72 4.91
N LEU A 118 -10.62 -20.00 4.96
CA LEU A 118 -10.02 -21.30 4.64
C LEU A 118 -10.03 -22.29 5.82
N GLU A 119 -10.61 -21.92 6.97
CA GLU A 119 -10.56 -22.69 8.24
C GLU A 119 -9.13 -22.99 8.73
N LEU A 120 -8.11 -22.30 8.22
CA LEU A 120 -6.72 -22.47 8.63
C LEU A 120 -6.51 -21.73 9.96
N GLY A 121 -6.33 -22.50 11.04
CA GLY A 121 -6.00 -21.96 12.36
C GLY A 121 -7.18 -21.62 13.27
N ILE A 122 -8.43 -21.86 12.86
CA ILE A 122 -9.53 -21.99 13.81
C ILE A 122 -9.55 -23.45 14.22
N SER A 123 -8.94 -23.76 15.37
CA SER A 123 -9.27 -24.99 16.09
C SER A 123 -10.78 -25.08 16.14
N LYS A 124 -11.35 -26.07 15.43
CA LYS A 124 -12.76 -26.42 15.61
C LYS A 124 -12.87 -26.82 17.07
N SER A 125 -13.24 -25.87 17.93
CA SER A 125 -13.71 -26.18 19.27
C SER A 125 -14.91 -27.08 19.05
N GLN A 126 -14.65 -28.39 19.15
CA GLN A 126 -15.64 -29.45 19.12
C GLN A 126 -16.72 -29.02 20.14
N LYS A 127 -17.92 -28.79 19.64
CA LYS A 127 -19.14 -28.83 20.45
C LYS A 127 -19.76 -30.19 20.23
#